data_AF-A0A940TNQ7-F1
#
_entry.id   AF-A0A940TNQ7-F1
#
_cell.length_a   1.000
_cell.length_b   1.000
_cell.length_c   1.000
_cell.angle_alpha   90.00
_cell.angle_beta   90.00
_cell.angle_gamma   90.00
#
_symmetry.space_group_name_H-M   'P 1'
#
loop_
_entity.id
_entity.type
_entity.pdbx_description
1 polymer ?
#
loop_
_entity_poly.entity_id
_entity_poly.type
_entity_poly.pdbx_seq_one_letter_code
_entity_poly.pdbx_strand_id
1 'polypeptide(L)'
;MGRRGSIEFVIVGDQRGMTIPDLSRFRSGILRLRGLRLIHTHLQGEPLTGEDLTDLALLRLDMMVALNGDGKNSSGWFHSAHLLPDNPAKKVWEVNPPSSIDDVDVDFLKWIQSLEDEFQRGQRSIPLKGAKEKAILISVSKE
;
A
#
# COMPACT_ATOMS: atom_id res chain seq x y z
N MET A 1 4.51 9.70 0.71
CA MET A 1 3.79 10.79 1.41
C MET A 1 3.32 10.32 2.78
N GLY A 2 3.58 11.08 3.85
CA GLY A 2 3.12 10.77 5.21
C GLY A 2 1.63 11.08 5.42
N ARG A 3 1.09 10.67 6.58
CA ARG A 3 -0.31 10.93 6.97
C ARG A 3 -0.66 12.42 7.07
N ARG A 4 0.31 13.27 7.42
CA ARG A 4 0.13 14.74 7.49
C ARG A 4 0.31 15.46 6.15
N GLY A 5 0.42 14.71 5.05
CA GLY A 5 0.68 15.28 3.73
C GLY A 5 2.15 15.64 3.47
N SER A 6 3.07 15.31 4.38
CA SER A 6 4.51 15.53 4.17
C SER A 6 5.05 14.65 3.03
N ILE A 7 5.85 15.24 2.15
CA ILE A 7 6.63 14.49 1.15
C ILE A 7 7.88 13.95 1.86
N GLU A 8 7.92 12.64 2.05
CA GLU A 8 9.02 11.98 2.77
C GLU A 8 10.21 11.63 1.87
N PHE A 9 9.92 11.32 0.60
CA PHE A 9 10.88 11.02 -0.45
C PHE A 9 10.29 11.45 -1.79
N VAL A 10 11.18 11.81 -2.71
CA VAL A 10 10.90 11.92 -4.14
C VAL A 10 11.81 10.90 -4.82
N ILE A 11 11.21 10.01 -5.61
CA ILE A 11 11.91 8.91 -6.26
C ILE A 11 11.73 9.11 -7.77
N VAL A 12 12.82 8.96 -8.52
CA VAL A 12 12.79 8.97 -9.98
C VAL A 12 13.29 7.60 -10.43
N GLY A 13 12.43 6.87 -11.13
CA GLY A 13 12.77 5.60 -11.76
C GLY A 13 13.00 5.75 -13.25
N ASP A 14 13.11 4.60 -13.91
CA ASP A 14 13.12 4.49 -15.37
C ASP A 14 11.94 3.64 -15.85
N GLN A 15 11.94 3.26 -17.13
CA GLN A 15 10.90 2.39 -17.70
C GLN A 15 10.89 0.97 -17.12
N ARG A 16 11.92 0.57 -16.38
CA ARG A 16 12.05 -0.76 -15.76
C ARG A 16 11.55 -0.78 -14.33
N GLY A 17 11.40 0.38 -13.69
CA GLY A 17 10.81 0.50 -12.36
C GLY A 17 11.42 1.61 -11.51
N MET A 18 11.01 1.64 -10.25
CA MET A 18 11.50 2.56 -9.24
C MET A 18 12.01 1.76 -8.04
N THR A 19 13.16 2.16 -7.49
CA THR A 19 13.65 1.55 -6.24
C THR A 19 13.16 2.37 -5.05
N ILE A 20 12.39 1.73 -4.17
CA ILE A 20 11.93 2.34 -2.93
C ILE A 20 13.12 2.43 -1.95
N PRO A 21 13.42 3.62 -1.38
CA PRO A 21 14.54 3.80 -0.46
C PRO A 21 14.31 3.04 0.85
N ASP A 22 15.37 2.91 1.66
CA ASP A 22 15.21 2.32 2.99
C ASP A 22 14.22 3.12 3.84
N LEU A 23 13.19 2.43 4.29
CA LEU A 23 12.11 2.96 5.10
C LEU A 23 12.24 2.55 6.58
N SER A 24 13.38 2.01 7.03
CA SER A 24 13.63 1.57 8.40
C SER A 24 13.32 2.62 9.48
N ARG A 25 13.48 3.92 9.15
CA ARG A 25 13.10 5.05 10.02
C ARG A 25 11.59 5.11 10.31
N PHE A 26 10.77 4.54 9.44
CA PHE A 26 9.32 4.45 9.59
C PHE A 26 8.96 3.10 10.22
N ARG A 27 8.72 3.13 11.52
CA ARG A 27 8.40 1.93 12.27
C ARG A 27 7.11 1.30 11.71
N SER A 28 7.20 0.03 11.34
CA SER A 28 6.06 -0.80 10.96
C SER A 28 6.07 -2.08 11.80
N GLY A 29 4.94 -2.76 11.90
CA GLY A 29 4.83 -4.02 12.64
C GLY A 29 3.56 -4.74 12.24
N ILE A 30 3.40 -5.99 12.67
CA ILE A 30 2.29 -6.86 12.21
C ILE A 30 0.90 -6.20 12.39
N LEU A 31 0.76 -5.33 13.38
CA LEU A 31 -0.49 -4.65 13.74
C LEU A 31 -0.64 -3.23 13.19
N ARG A 32 0.39 -2.68 12.53
CA ARG A 32 0.42 -1.25 12.18
C ARG A 32 0.86 -1.05 10.75
N LEU A 33 0.15 -0.19 10.04
CA LEU A 33 0.59 0.25 8.72
C LEU A 33 1.75 1.23 8.89
N ARG A 34 2.54 1.41 7.85
CA ARG A 34 3.81 2.16 7.93
C ARG A 34 3.62 3.67 8.09
N GLY A 35 2.40 4.19 7.91
CA GLY A 35 2.13 5.62 7.95
C GLY A 35 2.50 6.34 6.65
N LEU A 36 2.73 5.58 5.58
CA LEU A 36 3.22 6.06 4.29
C LEU A 36 2.31 5.61 3.17
N ARG A 37 2.01 6.54 2.27
CA ARG A 37 1.44 6.26 0.96
C ARG A 37 2.52 6.38 -0.11
N LEU A 38 2.60 5.43 -1.03
CA LEU A 38 3.37 5.59 -2.25
C LEU A 38 2.43 6.09 -3.34
N ILE A 39 2.81 7.20 -3.97
CA ILE A 39 2.10 7.79 -5.09
C ILE A 39 3.12 7.85 -6.21
N HIS A 40 2.83 7.16 -7.30
CA HIS A 40 3.70 7.11 -8.48
C HIS A 40 2.90 7.28 -9.76
N THR A 41 3.60 7.29 -10.89
CA THR A 41 3.00 7.51 -12.20
C THR A 41 3.14 6.25 -13.04
N HIS A 42 2.04 5.87 -13.68
CA HIS A 42 1.99 4.87 -14.73
C HIS A 42 1.87 5.58 -16.07
N LEU A 43 2.85 5.35 -16.95
CA LEU A 43 3.01 6.15 -18.17
C LEU A 43 1.98 5.82 -19.25
N GLN A 44 1.36 4.64 -19.19
CA GLN A 44 0.33 4.22 -20.15
C GLN A 44 -1.07 4.22 -19.52
N GLY A 45 -1.21 4.72 -18.29
CA GLY A 45 -2.46 4.71 -17.54
C GLY A 45 -2.92 3.29 -17.16
N GLU A 46 -1.98 2.37 -17.05
CA GLU A 46 -2.22 0.99 -16.68
C GLU A 46 -2.64 0.86 -15.19
N PRO A 47 -3.44 -0.17 -14.83
CA PRO A 47 -3.76 -0.44 -13.43
C PRO A 47 -2.53 -0.77 -12.57
N LEU A 48 -2.73 -0.87 -11.25
CA LEU A 48 -1.70 -1.36 -10.35
C LEU A 48 -1.23 -2.77 -10.76
N THR A 49 0.09 -2.94 -10.80
CA THR A 49 0.77 -4.17 -11.20
C THR A 49 0.94 -5.12 -10.01
N GLY A 50 1.39 -6.36 -10.29
CA GLY A 50 1.75 -7.30 -9.21
C GLY A 50 2.93 -6.82 -8.35
N GLU A 51 3.85 -6.06 -8.93
CA GLU A 51 4.98 -5.46 -8.21
C GLU A 51 4.47 -4.39 -7.24
N ASP A 52 3.59 -3.50 -7.68
CA ASP A 52 2.97 -2.48 -6.82
C ASP A 52 2.26 -3.10 -5.60
N LEU A 53 1.51 -4.19 -5.82
CA LEU A 53 0.78 -4.89 -4.77
C LEU A 53 1.72 -5.66 -3.83
N THR A 54 2.81 -6.19 -4.37
CA THR A 54 3.86 -6.86 -3.58
C THR A 54 4.57 -5.85 -2.68
N ASP A 55 4.93 -4.69 -3.21
CA ASP A 55 5.54 -3.61 -2.44
C ASP A 55 4.60 -3.05 -1.38
N LEU A 56 3.32 -2.85 -1.72
CA LEU A 56 2.28 -2.48 -0.77
C LEU A 56 2.27 -3.44 0.44
N ALA A 57 2.32 -4.75 0.19
CA ALA A 57 2.30 -5.77 1.23
C ALA A 57 3.61 -5.86 2.02
N LEU A 58 4.75 -5.97 1.35
CA LEU A 58 6.06 -6.14 2.00
C LEU A 58 6.46 -4.91 2.81
N LEU A 59 6.17 -3.72 2.29
CA LEU A 59 6.46 -2.46 2.97
C LEU A 59 5.33 -2.03 3.90
N ARG A 60 4.19 -2.73 3.91
CA ARG A 60 3.01 -2.40 4.71
C ARG A 60 2.61 -0.93 4.60
N LEU A 61 2.60 -0.42 3.38
CA LEU A 61 2.19 0.96 3.13
C LEU A 61 0.72 1.14 3.53
N ASP A 62 0.36 2.36 3.91
CA ASP A 62 -1.03 2.72 4.16
C ASP A 62 -1.85 2.62 2.87
N MET A 63 -1.25 2.97 1.72
CA MET A 63 -1.87 2.92 0.41
C MET A 63 -0.84 2.93 -0.71
N MET A 64 -1.19 2.30 -1.82
CA MET A 64 -0.50 2.40 -3.11
C MET A 64 -1.39 3.17 -4.08
N VAL A 65 -0.84 4.14 -4.81
CA VAL A 65 -1.58 4.98 -5.75
C VAL A 65 -0.76 5.17 -7.03
N ALA A 66 -1.36 4.81 -8.16
CA ALA A 66 -0.80 5.08 -9.48
C ALA A 66 -1.63 6.15 -10.20
N LEU A 67 -0.99 7.27 -10.55
CA LEU A 67 -1.56 8.34 -11.34
C LEU A 67 -1.35 8.06 -12.83
N ASN A 68 -2.35 8.39 -13.65
CA ASN A 68 -2.21 8.28 -15.09
C ASN A 68 -1.36 9.43 -15.63
N GLY A 69 -0.20 9.08 -16.18
CA GLY A 69 0.81 10.02 -16.67
C GLY A 69 0.66 10.43 -18.13
N ASP A 70 -0.53 10.33 -18.73
CA ASP A 70 -0.72 10.81 -20.10
C ASP A 70 -0.59 12.33 -20.13
N GLY A 71 0.59 12.82 -20.54
CA GLY A 71 0.89 14.25 -20.67
C GLY A 71 -0.02 15.01 -21.64
N LYS A 72 -0.98 14.34 -22.30
CA LYS A 72 -2.01 14.96 -23.14
C LYS A 72 -3.39 14.98 -22.51
N ASN A 73 -3.67 14.13 -21.52
CA ASN A 73 -5.01 13.97 -20.98
C ASN A 73 -4.97 14.08 -19.45
N SER A 74 -5.31 15.27 -18.96
CA SER A 74 -5.45 15.59 -17.53
C SER A 74 -6.67 14.91 -16.90
N SER A 75 -7.06 13.72 -17.36
CA SER A 75 -8.31 13.08 -16.95
C SER A 75 -8.32 12.70 -15.45
N GLY A 76 -7.26 13.00 -14.70
CA GLY A 76 -7.27 12.95 -13.23
C GLY A 76 -7.49 11.56 -12.65
N TRP A 77 -7.58 10.51 -13.48
CA TRP A 77 -7.83 9.17 -13.03
C TRP A 77 -6.60 8.59 -12.34
N PHE A 78 -6.87 7.86 -11.27
CA PHE A 78 -5.87 7.10 -10.55
C PHE A 78 -6.40 5.73 -10.16
N HIS A 79 -5.46 4.80 -10.01
CA HIS A 79 -5.69 3.49 -9.41
C HIS A 79 -5.15 3.50 -7.99
N SER A 80 -5.84 2.83 -7.07
CA SER A 80 -5.37 2.73 -5.70
C SER A 80 -5.65 1.36 -5.09
N ALA A 81 -4.81 0.97 -4.13
CA ALA A 81 -4.99 -0.23 -3.35
C ALA A 81 -4.54 -0.03 -1.90
N HIS A 82 -5.11 -0.83 -0.99
CA HIS A 82 -4.78 -0.82 0.42
C HIS A 82 -4.80 -2.24 0.99
N LEU A 83 -4.10 -2.43 2.11
CA LEU A 83 -4.06 -3.73 2.79
C LEU A 83 -5.36 -4.01 3.54
N LEU A 84 -5.76 -5.28 3.55
CA LEU A 84 -6.92 -5.76 4.29
C LEU A 84 -6.49 -6.42 5.60
N PRO A 85 -7.26 -6.24 6.69
CA PRO A 85 -7.10 -7.03 7.90
C PRO A 85 -7.48 -8.50 7.63
N ASP A 86 -7.23 -9.38 8.61
CA ASP A 86 -7.65 -10.78 8.47
C ASP A 86 -9.15 -10.87 8.18
N ASN A 87 -9.47 -11.57 7.10
CA ASN A 87 -10.83 -11.67 6.57
C ASN A 87 -11.10 -13.11 6.11
N PRO A 88 -12.37 -13.55 6.05
CA PRO A 88 -12.72 -14.91 5.65
C PRO A 88 -12.21 -15.31 4.25
N ALA A 89 -12.12 -14.35 3.33
CA ALA A 89 -11.64 -14.57 1.97
C ALA A 89 -10.10 -14.67 1.85
N LYS A 90 -9.37 -14.44 2.96
CA LYS A 90 -7.90 -14.46 3.01
C LYS A 90 -7.24 -13.55 1.96
N LYS A 91 -7.94 -12.48 1.55
CA LYS A 91 -7.38 -11.44 0.69
C LYS A 91 -6.37 -10.61 1.48
N VAL A 92 -5.26 -10.25 0.86
CA VAL A 92 -4.20 -9.43 1.49
C VAL A 92 -4.42 -7.94 1.25
N TRP A 93 -5.00 -7.58 0.10
CA TRP A 93 -5.26 -6.20 -0.30
C TRP A 93 -6.58 -6.11 -1.06
N GLU A 94 -7.11 -4.89 -1.14
CA GLU A 94 -8.23 -4.51 -1.99
C GLU A 94 -7.74 -3.49 -3.01
N VAL A 95 -8.10 -3.70 -4.29
CA VAL A 95 -7.85 -2.74 -5.37
C VAL A 95 -9.15 -1.98 -5.60
N ASN A 96 -9.11 -0.67 -5.40
CA ASN A 96 -10.27 0.19 -5.58
C ASN A 96 -10.57 0.38 -7.08
N PRO A 97 -11.83 0.60 -7.46
CA PRO A 97 -12.17 1.04 -8.81
C PRO A 97 -11.39 2.31 -9.20
N PRO A 98 -11.03 2.47 -10.49
CA PRO A 98 -10.40 3.70 -10.97
C PRO A 98 -11.27 4.91 -10.60
N SER A 99 -10.66 5.94 -10.04
CA SER A 99 -11.38 7.13 -9.54
C SER A 99 -10.73 8.41 -10.06
N SER A 100 -11.52 9.46 -10.27
CA SER A 100 -11.00 10.78 -10.62
C SER A 100 -10.51 11.49 -9.36
N ILE A 101 -9.41 12.24 -9.45
CA ILE A 101 -8.91 13.12 -8.38
C ILE A 101 -10.00 14.10 -7.92
N ASP A 102 -10.81 14.60 -8.86
CA ASP A 102 -11.87 15.58 -8.56
C ASP A 102 -13.01 15.00 -7.70
N ASP A 103 -13.19 13.68 -7.75
CA ASP A 103 -14.24 12.98 -7.01
C ASP A 103 -13.77 12.44 -5.65
N VAL A 104 -12.51 12.71 -5.26
CA VAL A 104 -11.96 12.23 -3.98
C VAL A 104 -12.45 13.09 -2.83
N ASP A 105 -13.58 12.69 -2.24
CA ASP A 105 -14.12 13.24 -0.99
C ASP A 105 -13.99 12.23 0.15
N VAL A 106 -12.75 11.92 0.54
CA VAL A 106 -12.46 10.98 1.62
C VAL A 106 -11.58 11.64 2.68
N ASP A 107 -12.05 11.65 3.92
CA ASP A 107 -11.20 11.90 5.09
C ASP A 107 -10.25 10.71 5.28
N PHE A 108 -9.11 10.77 4.61
CA PHE A 108 -8.10 9.72 4.63
C PHE A 108 -7.63 9.40 6.04
N LEU A 109 -7.49 10.39 6.92
CA LEU A 109 -7.00 10.19 8.28
C LEU A 109 -7.99 9.40 9.12
N LYS A 110 -9.27 9.73 9.01
CA LYS A 110 -10.33 8.97 9.68
C LYS A 110 -10.43 7.54 9.14
N TRP A 111 -10.37 7.39 7.81
CA TRP A 111 -10.45 6.09 7.15
C TRP A 111 -9.26 5.18 7.53
N ILE A 112 -8.02 5.67 7.45
CA ILE A 112 -6.84 4.87 7.77
C ILE A 112 -6.78 4.50 9.26
N GLN A 113 -7.28 5.37 10.14
CA GLN A 113 -7.39 5.06 11.56
C GLN A 113 -8.38 3.91 11.80
N SER A 114 -9.55 3.93 11.14
CA SER A 114 -10.52 2.83 11.22
C SER A 114 -9.92 1.51 10.74
N LEU A 115 -9.19 1.54 9.62
CA LEU A 115 -8.54 0.36 9.06
C LEU A 115 -7.47 -0.20 10.02
N GLU A 116 -6.64 0.65 10.63
CA GLU A 116 -5.68 0.20 11.63
C GLU A 116 -6.33 -0.39 12.88
N ASP A 117 -7.46 0.16 13.33
CA ASP A 117 -8.22 -0.39 14.45
C ASP A 117 -8.77 -1.80 14.13
N GLU A 118 -9.08 -2.09 12.86
CA GLU A 118 -9.43 -3.44 12.39
C GLU A 118 -8.23 -4.39 12.44
N PHE A 119 -7.06 -3.97 11.97
CA PHE A 119 -5.82 -4.76 12.07
C PHE A 119 -5.50 -5.14 13.52
N GLN A 120 -5.71 -4.22 14.47
CA GLN A 120 -5.49 -4.48 15.89
C GLN A 120 -6.51 -5.47 16.48
N ARG A 121 -7.77 -5.40 16.05
CA ARG A 121 -8.83 -6.32 16.51
C ARG A 121 -8.59 -7.75 16.03
N GLY A 122 -8.18 -7.94 14.78
CA GLY A 122 -7.98 -9.26 14.17
C GLY A 122 -6.94 -10.16 14.87
N GLN A 123 -6.00 -9.59 15.63
CA GLN A 123 -5.06 -10.39 16.44
C GLN A 123 -5.51 -10.68 17.87
N ARG A 124 -6.43 -9.90 18.46
CA ARG A 124 -6.92 -10.18 19.83
C ARG A 124 -7.65 -11.52 19.93
N SER A 125 -8.15 -12.04 18.80
CA SER A 125 -8.77 -13.36 18.68
C SER A 125 -7.76 -14.51 18.51
N ILE A 126 -6.47 -14.24 18.33
CA ILE A 126 -5.42 -15.27 18.31
C ILE A 126 -4.88 -15.40 19.73
N PRO A 127 -5.25 -16.44 20.51
CA PRO A 127 -4.62 -16.66 21.81
C PRO A 127 -3.11 -16.81 21.62
N LEU A 128 -2.33 -15.95 22.26
CA LEU A 128 -0.87 -16.00 22.29
C LEU A 128 -0.42 -17.28 23.02
N LYS A 129 -0.47 -18.43 22.34
CA LYS A 129 0.22 -19.65 22.78
C LYS A 129 1.68 -19.58 22.35
N GLY A 130 2.51 -19.06 23.26
CA GLY A 130 3.95 -19.32 23.32
C GLY A 130 4.82 -18.61 22.29
N ALA A 131 5.97 -18.11 22.75
CA ALA A 131 7.00 -17.54 21.91
C ALA A 131 7.46 -18.56 20.85
N LYS A 132 7.05 -18.36 19.60
CA LYS A 132 7.71 -18.94 18.44
C LYS A 132 7.93 -17.84 17.42
N GLU A 133 9.20 -17.59 17.16
CA GLU A 133 9.68 -16.74 16.07
C GLU A 133 8.95 -17.12 14.77
N LYS A 134 8.36 -16.12 14.12
CA LYS A 134 7.72 -16.31 12.81
C LYS A 134 8.71 -15.84 11.74
N ALA A 135 9.28 -16.79 11.01
CA ALA A 135 9.98 -16.53 9.77
C ALA A 135 8.99 -16.57 8.59
N ILE A 136 9.23 -15.76 7.55
CA ILE A 136 8.52 -15.82 6.28
C ILE A 136 9.38 -16.64 5.32
N LEU A 137 8.79 -17.70 4.75
CA LEU A 137 9.41 -18.50 3.69
C LEU A 137 9.04 -17.88 2.34
N ILE A 138 10.04 -17.46 1.57
CA ILE A 138 9.88 -17.07 0.17
C ILE A 138 10.56 -18.14 -0.67
N SER A 139 9.78 -18.86 -1.48
CA SER A 139 10.30 -19.78 -2.49
C SER A 139 10.41 -19.03 -3.81
N VAL A 140 11.60 -19.07 -4.42
CA VAL A 140 11.81 -18.60 -5.80
C VAL A 140 12.04 -19.83 -6.66
N SER A 141 11.11 -20.10 -7.57
CA SER A 141 11.30 -21.09 -8.64
C SER A 141 11.85 -20.36 -9.85
N LYS A 142 13.04 -20.77 -10.34
CA LYS A 142 13.53 -20.37 -11.66
C LYS A 142 13.08 -21.43 -12.67
N GLU A 143 12.58 -20.99 -13.83
CA GLU A 143 12.45 -21.85 -15.02
C GLU A 143 13.82 -22.38 -15.48
#